data_AF-A0A6A4AHX3-F1
#
_entry.id   AF-A0A6A4AHX3-F1
#
_cell.length_a   1.000
_cell.length_b   1.000
_cell.length_c   1.000
_cell.angle_alpha   90.00
_cell.angle_beta   90.00
_cell.angle_gamma   90.00
#
_symmetry.space_group_name_H-M   'P 1'
#
loop_
_entity.id
_entity.type
_entity.pdbx_description
1 polymer ?
#
loop_
_entity_poly.entity_id
_entity_poly.type
_entity_poly.pdbx_seq_one_letter_code
_entity_poly.pdbx_strand_id
1 'polypeptide(L)'
;MRASLKVLLAYQRRKEEEYTAKVEMPGTLRYVSYCEQMNIALGMTTRWVAAAIKTQYDVATDDSIADNYAFKDNGTTVTVQCDERKHTLEKEGWTSNCEFDKP
;
A
#
# COMPACT_ATOMS: atom_id res chain seq x y z
N MET A 1 12.82 32.05 36.62
CA MET A 1 12.17 30.71 36.56
C MET A 1 10.91 30.71 35.67
N ARG A 2 9.90 31.54 35.93
CA ARG A 2 8.64 31.58 35.14
C ARG A 2 8.82 31.98 33.66
N ALA A 3 9.78 32.87 33.35
CA ALA A 3 10.07 33.27 31.98
C ALA A 3 10.71 32.15 31.15
N SER A 4 11.69 31.44 31.72
CA SER A 4 12.35 30.30 31.10
C SER A 4 11.37 29.16 30.79
N LEU A 5 10.41 28.91 31.69
CA LEU A 5 9.36 27.89 31.49
C LEU A 5 8.42 28.26 30.33
N LYS A 6 8.06 29.54 30.18
CA LYS A 6 7.24 30.00 29.05
C LYS A 6 7.95 29.82 27.71
N VAL A 7 9.26 30.08 27.66
CA VAL A 7 10.06 29.89 26.44
C VAL A 7 10.15 28.42 26.06
N LEU A 8 10.34 27.53 27.04
CA LEU A 8 10.33 26.08 26.81
C LEU A 8 8.98 25.59 26.29
N LEU A 9 7.87 26.01 26.91
CA LEU A 9 6.54 25.64 26.46
C LEU A 9 6.23 26.16 25.05
N ALA A 10 6.64 27.39 24.72
CA ALA A 10 6.50 27.94 23.38
C ALA A 10 7.34 27.18 22.35
N TYR A 11 8.56 26.77 22.72
CA TYR A 11 9.41 25.94 21.87
C TYR A 11 8.80 24.55 21.62
N GLN A 12 8.31 23.89 22.68
CA GLN A 12 7.63 22.60 22.59
C GLN A 12 6.39 22.68 21.71
N ARG A 13 5.54 23.67 21.94
CA ARG A 13 4.35 23.90 21.12
C ARG A 13 4.68 24.14 19.65
N ARG A 14 5.71 24.94 19.36
CA ARG A 14 6.18 25.14 17.98
C ARG A 14 6.70 23.85 17.36
N LYS A 15 7.36 22.99 18.14
CA LYS A 15 7.83 21.67 17.66
C LYS A 15 6.68 20.69 17.42
N GLU A 16 5.67 20.69 18.27
CA GLU A 16 4.43 19.94 18.09
C GLU A 16 3.62 20.44 16.89
N GLU A 17 3.53 21.76 16.69
CA GLU A 17 2.87 22.36 15.53
C GLU A 17 3.66 22.09 14.23
N GLU A 18 4.99 22.13 14.25
CA GLU A 18 5.84 21.75 13.11
C GLU A 18 5.73 20.26 12.78
N TYR A 19 5.64 19.41 13.81
CA TYR A 19 5.40 17.97 13.64
C TYR A 19 3.99 17.71 13.09
N THR A 20 2.98 18.34 13.68
CA THR A 20 1.59 18.27 13.22
C THR A 20 1.48 18.77 11.79
N ALA A 21 2.12 19.87 11.41
CA ALA A 21 2.13 20.37 10.02
C ALA A 21 2.85 19.43 9.03
N LYS A 22 3.90 18.71 9.49
CA LYS A 22 4.57 17.68 8.68
C LYS A 22 3.74 16.39 8.56
N VAL A 23 2.91 16.10 9.56
CA VAL A 23 2.07 14.90 9.65
C VAL A 23 0.66 15.14 9.08
N GLU A 24 0.17 16.37 9.10
CA GLU A 24 -1.01 16.87 8.38
C GLU A 24 -0.69 16.96 6.89
N MET A 25 -0.49 15.80 6.27
CA MET A 25 -0.71 15.67 4.84
C MET A 25 -2.21 15.62 4.57
N PRO A 26 -2.75 16.47 3.67
CA PRO A 26 -4.12 16.36 3.21
C PRO A 26 -4.32 15.03 2.45
N GLY A 27 -4.89 14.01 3.11
CA GLY A 27 -5.33 12.77 2.48
C GLY A 27 -4.60 11.49 2.86
N THR A 28 -4.27 11.27 4.14
CA THR A 28 -3.73 9.99 4.60
C THR A 28 -4.83 8.95 4.75
N LEU A 29 -4.92 8.00 3.81
CA LEU A 29 -5.79 6.82 3.87
C LEU A 29 -5.31 5.78 4.91
N ARG A 30 -4.67 6.21 6.00
CA ARG A 30 -4.19 5.31 7.05
C ARG A 30 -5.38 4.71 7.79
N TYR A 31 -5.33 3.42 8.09
CA TYR A 31 -6.42 2.69 8.73
C TYR A 31 -5.89 1.65 9.72
N VAL A 32 -6.59 1.51 10.84
CA VAL A 32 -6.14 0.67 11.97
C VAL A 32 -6.10 -0.82 11.62
N SER A 33 -6.91 -1.28 10.66
CA SER A 33 -6.86 -2.68 10.22
C SER A 33 -5.72 -2.99 9.25
N TYR A 34 -4.99 -1.99 8.75
CA TYR A 34 -3.83 -2.22 7.91
C TYR A 34 -2.58 -2.43 8.74
N CYS A 35 -1.68 -3.28 8.24
CA CYS A 35 -0.37 -3.46 8.86
C CYS A 35 0.43 -2.15 8.87
N GLU A 36 1.41 -2.07 9.78
CA GLU A 36 2.24 -0.89 9.97
C GLU A 36 2.94 -0.46 8.67
N GLN A 37 3.45 -1.42 7.90
CA GLN A 37 4.15 -1.14 6.64
C GLN A 37 3.23 -0.48 5.61
N MET A 38 1.97 -0.93 5.51
CA MET A 38 0.98 -0.34 4.61
C MET A 38 0.62 1.09 5.05
N ASN A 39 0.42 1.31 6.35
CA ASN A 39 0.17 2.64 6.90
C ASN A 39 1.34 3.62 6.68
N ILE A 40 2.58 3.13 6.72
CA ILE A 40 3.77 3.89 6.37
C ILE A 40 3.76 4.22 4.87
N ALA A 41 3.51 3.26 3.98
CA ALA A 41 3.46 3.47 2.54
C ALA A 41 2.38 4.49 2.11
N LEU A 42 1.15 4.34 2.62
CA LEU A 42 0.06 5.30 2.40
C LEU A 42 0.37 6.67 2.99
N GLY A 43 1.15 6.69 4.05
CA GLY A 43 1.59 7.90 4.73
C GLY A 43 2.71 8.66 4.03
N MET A 44 3.46 8.03 3.12
CA MET A 44 4.59 8.62 2.40
C MET A 44 4.26 8.97 0.95
N THR A 45 3.06 8.63 0.48
CA THR A 45 2.66 8.78 -0.92
C THR A 45 1.63 9.90 -1.09
N THR A 46 1.54 10.45 -2.30
CA THR A 46 0.52 11.44 -2.63
C THR A 46 -0.88 10.80 -2.60
N ARG A 47 -1.93 11.59 -2.36
CA ARG A 47 -3.31 11.10 -2.21
C ARG A 47 -3.78 10.16 -3.32
N TRP A 48 -3.42 10.44 -4.58
CA TRP A 48 -3.83 9.61 -5.72
C TRP A 48 -3.06 8.29 -5.77
N VAL A 49 -1.76 8.29 -5.44
CA VAL A 49 -0.96 7.06 -5.30
C VAL A 49 -1.47 6.23 -4.12
N ALA A 50 -1.72 6.87 -2.98
CA ALA A 50 -2.27 6.21 -1.80
C ALA A 50 -3.63 5.56 -2.11
N ALA A 51 -4.49 6.22 -2.88
CA ALA A 51 -5.77 5.65 -3.32
C ALA A 51 -5.58 4.41 -4.19
N ALA A 52 -4.68 4.45 -5.18
CA ALA A 52 -4.38 3.31 -6.03
C ALA A 52 -3.79 2.11 -5.24
N ILE A 53 -2.81 2.38 -4.37
CA ILE A 53 -2.20 1.36 -3.51
C ILE A 53 -3.24 0.72 -2.60
N LYS A 54 -4.10 1.53 -1.96
CA LYS A 54 -5.19 1.03 -1.13
C LYS A 54 -6.12 0.10 -1.91
N THR A 55 -6.58 0.51 -3.10
CA THR A 55 -7.49 -0.31 -3.90
C THR A 55 -6.88 -1.66 -4.30
N GLN A 56 -5.59 -1.69 -4.66
CA GLN A 56 -4.92 -2.94 -5.01
C GLN A 56 -4.73 -3.83 -3.77
N TYR A 57 -4.39 -3.24 -2.63
CA TYR A 57 -4.22 -3.98 -1.38
C TYR A 57 -5.55 -4.57 -0.87
N ASP A 58 -6.64 -3.80 -0.91
CA ASP A 58 -7.96 -4.27 -0.51
C ASP A 58 -8.38 -5.46 -1.38
N VAL A 59 -8.17 -5.41 -2.70
CA VAL A 59 -8.45 -6.53 -3.61
C VAL A 59 -7.58 -7.75 -3.31
N ALA A 60 -6.29 -7.54 -3.06
CA ALA A 60 -5.34 -8.63 -2.80
C ALA A 60 -5.53 -9.30 -1.42
N THR A 61 -6.17 -8.61 -0.48
CA THR A 61 -6.41 -9.09 0.89
C THR A 61 -7.85 -9.52 1.15
N ASP A 62 -8.72 -9.38 0.15
CA ASP A 62 -10.08 -9.88 0.22
C ASP A 62 -10.08 -11.39 -0.02
N ASP A 63 -10.33 -12.16 1.03
CA ASP A 63 -10.38 -13.63 0.99
C ASP A 63 -11.40 -14.14 -0.05
N SER A 64 -12.51 -13.44 -0.26
CA SER A 64 -13.52 -13.83 -1.25
C SER A 64 -13.02 -13.66 -2.68
N ILE A 65 -12.12 -12.70 -2.90
CA ILE A 65 -11.44 -12.51 -4.19
C ILE A 65 -10.32 -13.55 -4.32
N ALA A 66 -9.51 -13.75 -3.28
CA ALA A 66 -8.43 -14.72 -3.26
C ALA A 66 -8.92 -16.15 -3.55
N ASP A 67 -10.07 -16.54 -2.99
CA ASP A 67 -10.69 -17.84 -3.21
C ASP A 67 -11.14 -18.07 -4.67
N ASN A 68 -11.36 -17.00 -5.44
CA ASN A 68 -11.67 -17.10 -6.87
C ASN A 68 -10.41 -17.38 -7.72
N TYR A 69 -9.21 -17.30 -7.15
CA TYR A 69 -7.97 -17.59 -7.85
C TYR A 69 -7.53 -19.04 -7.65
N ALA A 70 -7.51 -19.81 -8.74
CA ALA A 70 -6.93 -21.14 -8.77
C ALA A 70 -5.49 -21.09 -9.32
N PHE A 71 -4.53 -21.54 -8.51
CA PHE A 71 -3.13 -21.67 -8.91
C PHE A 71 -2.82 -23.12 -9.25
N LYS A 72 -2.26 -23.35 -10.44
CA LYS A 72 -1.78 -24.67 -10.87
C LYS A 72 -0.31 -24.57 -11.26
N ASP A 73 0.54 -25.28 -10.55
CA ASP A 73 1.94 -25.44 -10.92
C ASP A 73 2.08 -26.54 -11.99
N ASN A 74 2.64 -26.19 -13.15
CA ASN A 74 2.91 -27.12 -14.24
C ASN A 74 4.43 -27.42 -14.37
N GLY A 75 5.23 -27.12 -13.36
CA GLY A 75 6.68 -27.32 -13.35
C GLY A 75 7.41 -26.04 -13.76
N THR A 76 7.57 -25.82 -15.07
CA THR A 76 8.25 -24.62 -15.62
C THR A 76 7.35 -23.39 -15.70
N THR A 77 6.03 -23.58 -15.61
CA THR A 77 5.04 -22.49 -15.66
C THR A 77 4.04 -22.60 -14.52
N VAL A 78 3.49 -21.46 -14.11
CA VAL A 78 2.36 -21.37 -13.19
C VAL A 78 1.16 -20.86 -13.96
N THR A 79 0.04 -21.56 -13.86
CA THR A 79 -1.25 -21.06 -14.34
C THR A 79 -1.99 -20.42 -13.20
N VAL A 80 -2.44 -19.18 -13.40
CA VAL A 80 -3.32 -18.44 -12.53
C VAL A 80 -4.66 -18.29 -13.24
N GLN A 81 -5.72 -18.83 -12.66
CA GLN A 81 -7.07 -18.76 -13.22
C GLN A 81 -8.00 -18.01 -12.26
N CYS A 82 -8.78 -17.07 -12.79
CA CYS A 82 -9.86 -16.39 -12.08
C CYS A 82 -11.08 -16.35 -13.00
N ASP A 83 -12.14 -17.05 -12.62
CA ASP A 83 -13.32 -17.29 -13.47
C ASP A 83 -12.93 -17.78 -14.88
N GLU A 84 -13.26 -17.00 -15.92
CA GLU A 84 -12.95 -17.27 -17.33
C GLU A 84 -11.55 -16.79 -17.75
N ARG A 85 -10.88 -15.97 -16.92
CA ARG A 85 -9.56 -15.41 -17.23
C ARG A 85 -8.47 -16.37 -16.78
N LYS A 86 -7.58 -16.72 -17.71
CA LYS A 86 -6.49 -17.66 -17.48
C LYS A 86 -5.17 -17.05 -17.92
N HIS A 87 -4.26 -16.87 -16.97
CA HIS A 87 -2.91 -16.40 -17.23
C HIS A 87 -1.89 -17.50 -16.96
N THR A 88 -0.83 -17.53 -17.76
CA THR A 88 0.29 -18.46 -17.62
C THR A 88 1.55 -17.65 -17.49
N LEU A 89 2.28 -17.87 -16.40
CA LEU A 89 3.56 -17.26 -16.09
C LEU A 89 4.67 -18.30 -16.23
N GLU A 90 5.72 -17.97 -16.95
CA GLU A 90 6.93 -18.76 -17.07
C GLU A 90 7.93 -18.37 -15.98
N LYS A 91 8.40 -19.36 -15.20
CA LYS A 91 9.10 -19.10 -13.93
C LYS A 91 10.52 -18.55 -14.10
N GLU A 92 11.21 -18.93 -15.18
CA GLU A 92 12.61 -18.57 -15.37
C GLU A 92 12.76 -17.33 -16.26
N GLY A 93 12.00 -17.27 -17.35
CA GLY A 93 11.98 -16.11 -18.24
C GLY A 93 11.17 -14.92 -17.71
N TRP A 94 10.40 -15.09 -16.62
CA TRP A 94 9.48 -14.08 -16.08
C TRP A 94 8.51 -13.52 -17.13
N THR A 95 8.14 -14.36 -18.11
CA THR A 95 7.22 -13.99 -19.18
C THR A 95 5.82 -14.47 -18.88
N SER A 96 4.84 -13.65 -19.20
CA SER A 96 3.42 -13.89 -18.98
C SER A 96 2.65 -13.77 -20.29
N ASN A 97 1.58 -14.54 -20.42
CA ASN A 97 0.60 -14.32 -21.49
C ASN A 97 -0.39 -13.18 -21.19
N CYS A 98 -0.18 -12.42 -20.10
CA CYS A 98 -1.01 -11.29 -19.76
C CYS A 98 -0.82 -10.13 -20.76
N GLU A 99 -1.80 -9.24 -20.81
CA GLU A 99 -1.84 -8.11 -21.75
C GLU A 99 -0.69 -7.10 -21.57
N PHE A 100 -0.02 -7.12 -20.42
CA PHE A 100 1.09 -6.24 -20.08
C PHE A 100 2.46 -6.71 -20.60
N ASP A 101 2.57 -7.97 -20.99
CA ASP A 101 3.78 -8.57 -21.57
C ASP A 101 3.74 -8.63 -23.11
N LYS A 102 2.72 -8.03 -23.71
CA LYS A 102 2.67 -7.84 -25.16
C LYS A 102 3.54 -6.63 -25.55
N PRO A 103 4.31 -6.72 -26.64
CA PRO A 103 5.12 -5.60 -27.14
C PRO A 103 4.27 -4.40 -27.58
#